data_AF-A0AAV8WS60-F1
#
_entry.id   AF-A0AAV8WS60-F1
#
_cell.length_a   1.000
_cell.length_b   1.000
_cell.length_c   1.000
_cell.angle_alpha   90.00
_cell.angle_beta   90.00
_cell.angle_gamma   90.00
#
_symmetry.space_group_name_H-M   'P 1'
#
loop_
_entity.id
_entity.type
_entity.pdbx_description
1 polymer ?
#
loop_
_entity_poly.entity_id
_entity_poly.type
_entity_poly.pdbx_seq_one_letter_code
_entity_poly.pdbx_strand_id
1 'polypeptide(L)'
;MIFANFGSGGYEFIDHAIWNGLHVADLVFPCFVWIMGVCIPISLTSSFKKDVSNKIIIKNVLKRSVKLFCLGIFLGSGSDLNYLRIFGVLQRFGVAYLVVTTIWGYMGPGGLHKNQAFSKCVGGATSYIDGLILGNHRYQNPTIYEVYESKPFDPEGVLGK
;
A
#
# COMPACT_ATOMS: atom_id res chain seq x y z
N MET A 1 22.56 -5.33 3.39
CA MET A 1 23.20 -4.88 2.14
C MET A 1 24.48 -4.07 2.35
N ILE A 2 24.65 -3.33 3.45
CA ILE A 2 25.88 -2.55 3.66
C ILE A 2 27.14 -3.42 3.64
N PHE A 3 27.07 -4.61 4.25
CA PHE A 3 28.17 -5.59 4.29
C PHE A 3 28.56 -6.12 2.90
N ALA A 4 27.57 -6.45 2.06
CA ALA A 4 27.83 -6.85 0.67
C ALA A 4 28.45 -5.69 -0.15
N ASN A 5 28.03 -4.44 0.12
CA ASN A 5 28.59 -3.27 -0.56
C ASN A 5 30.06 -2.96 -0.19
N PHE A 6 30.54 -3.43 0.96
CA PHE A 6 31.92 -3.27 1.42
C PHE A 6 32.80 -4.49 1.14
N GLY A 7 32.49 -5.26 0.08
CA GLY A 7 33.33 -6.37 -0.38
C GLY A 7 33.13 -7.67 0.39
N SER A 8 32.00 -7.82 1.10
CA SER A 8 31.52 -9.11 1.62
C SER A 8 32.48 -9.85 2.58
N GLY A 9 33.54 -9.17 3.06
CA GLY A 9 34.61 -9.81 3.83
C GLY A 9 35.35 -10.94 3.09
N GLY A 10 35.30 -10.97 1.75
CA GLY A 10 35.91 -12.03 0.93
C GLY A 10 35.05 -13.28 0.74
N TYR A 11 33.81 -13.30 1.22
CA TYR A 11 32.89 -14.41 1.01
C TYR A 11 32.10 -14.24 -0.29
N GLU A 12 32.39 -15.06 -1.30
CA GLU A 12 31.73 -15.00 -2.63
C GLU A 12 30.21 -15.26 -2.56
N PHE A 13 29.71 -15.97 -1.54
CA PHE A 13 28.27 -16.29 -1.44
C PHE A 13 27.39 -15.13 -0.97
N ILE A 14 27.96 -14.12 -0.30
CA ILE A 14 27.25 -12.92 0.21
C ILE A 14 27.46 -11.72 -0.74
N ASP A 15 28.31 -11.85 -1.75
CA ASP A 15 28.49 -10.80 -2.76
C ASP A 15 27.32 -10.76 -3.75
N HIS A 16 27.23 -9.70 -4.54
CA HIS A 16 26.19 -9.54 -5.56
C HIS A 16 26.57 -10.23 -6.88
N ALA A 17 25.62 -10.94 -7.49
CA ALA A 17 25.80 -11.40 -8.87
C ALA A 17 25.95 -10.19 -9.81
N ILE A 18 26.91 -10.26 -10.72
CA ILE A 18 27.18 -9.18 -11.69
C ILE A 18 26.11 -9.16 -12.81
N TRP A 19 25.63 -10.35 -13.22
CA TRP A 19 24.66 -10.47 -14.32
C TRP A 19 23.80 -11.73 -14.27
N ASN A 20 24.42 -12.92 -14.19
CA ASN A 20 23.73 -14.21 -14.15
C ASN A 20 24.19 -14.99 -12.91
N GLY A 21 23.29 -15.13 -11.94
CA GLY A 21 23.54 -15.79 -10.67
C GLY A 21 22.51 -15.35 -9.63
N LEU A 22 22.34 -16.13 -8.56
CA LEU A 22 21.50 -15.78 -7.44
C LEU A 22 22.32 -15.96 -6.16
N HIS A 23 22.74 -14.85 -5.56
CA HIS A 23 23.43 -14.87 -4.27
C HIS A 23 22.47 -14.54 -3.13
N VAL A 24 22.90 -14.86 -1.91
CA VAL A 24 22.07 -14.67 -0.71
C VAL A 24 21.73 -13.18 -0.51
N ALA A 25 22.62 -12.27 -0.89
CA ALA A 25 22.39 -10.84 -0.80
C ALA A 25 21.25 -10.34 -1.71
N ASP A 26 21.01 -11.01 -2.83
CA ASP A 26 19.99 -10.62 -3.82
C ASP A 26 18.57 -11.01 -3.37
N LEU A 27 18.43 -12.07 -2.57
CA LEU A 27 17.15 -12.54 -2.01
C LEU A 27 16.59 -11.63 -0.91
N VAL A 28 17.44 -10.84 -0.27
CA VAL A 28 17.02 -9.96 0.84
C VAL A 28 15.97 -8.95 0.37
N PHE A 29 16.15 -8.37 -0.82
CA PHE A 29 15.22 -7.36 -1.33
C PHE A 29 13.81 -7.94 -1.62
N PRO A 30 13.66 -9.03 -2.41
CA PRO A 30 12.38 -9.71 -2.60
C PRO A 30 11.69 -10.09 -1.28
N CYS A 31 12.44 -10.60 -0.29
CA CYS A 31 11.88 -10.93 1.02
C CYS A 31 11.27 -9.72 1.73
N PHE A 32 11.92 -8.55 1.68
CA PHE A 32 11.37 -7.33 2.27
C PHE A 32 10.11 -6.85 1.56
N VAL A 33 10.08 -6.88 0.21
CA VAL A 33 8.89 -6.52 -0.57
C VAL A 33 7.74 -7.47 -0.27
N TRP A 34 8.01 -8.77 -0.17
CA TRP A 34 7.01 -9.78 0.19
C TRP A 34 6.39 -9.48 1.55
N ILE A 35 7.22 -9.35 2.59
CA ILE A 35 6.74 -9.14 3.96
C ILE A 35 5.92 -7.85 4.02
N MET A 36 6.38 -6.78 3.36
CA MET A 36 5.61 -5.54 3.25
C MET A 36 4.24 -5.78 2.60
N GLY A 37 4.20 -6.53 1.51
CA GLY A 37 2.96 -6.91 0.82
C GLY A 37 1.97 -7.64 1.73
N VAL A 38 2.44 -8.57 2.57
CA VAL A 38 1.60 -9.30 3.54
C VAL A 38 1.15 -8.40 4.70
N CYS A 39 2.02 -7.50 5.17
CA CYS A 39 1.72 -6.63 6.31
C CYS A 39 0.69 -5.53 5.99
N ILE A 40 0.63 -5.03 4.75
CA ILE A 40 -0.32 -3.97 4.33
C ILE A 40 -1.79 -4.35 4.62
N PRO A 41 -2.35 -5.45 4.06
CA PRO A 41 -3.76 -5.80 4.27
C PRO A 41 -4.07 -6.11 5.74
N ILE A 42 -3.13 -6.71 6.49
CA ILE A 42 -3.29 -6.97 7.92
C ILE A 42 -3.42 -5.66 8.71
N SER A 43 -2.55 -4.68 8.41
CA SER A 43 -2.55 -3.37 9.08
C SER A 43 -3.81 -2.54 8.76
N LEU A 44 -4.28 -2.59 7.51
CA LEU A 44 -5.50 -1.92 7.08
C LEU A 44 -6.74 -2.56 7.70
N THR A 45 -6.82 -3.90 7.68
CA THR A 45 -7.91 -4.63 8.32
C THR A 45 -7.99 -4.31 9.81
N SER A 46 -6.86 -4.25 10.53
CA SER A 46 -6.82 -3.84 11.94
C SER A 46 -7.29 -2.40 12.16
N SER A 47 -6.98 -1.48 11.23
CA SER A 47 -7.41 -0.08 11.29
C SER A 47 -8.91 0.07 11.04
N PHE A 48 -9.44 -0.67 10.06
CA PHE A 48 -10.89 -0.73 9.81
C PHE A 48 -11.61 -1.34 11.00
N LYS A 49 -11.10 -2.42 11.61
CA LYS A 49 -11.68 -3.04 12.82
C LYS A 49 -11.85 -2.08 14.00
N LYS A 50 -11.15 -0.94 14.02
CA LYS A 50 -11.18 0.10 15.07
C LYS A 50 -12.02 1.33 14.72
N ASP A 51 -12.78 1.29 13.63
CA ASP A 51 -13.58 2.42 13.11
C ASP A 51 -12.81 3.72 12.91
N VAL A 52 -11.57 3.61 12.44
CA VAL A 52 -10.76 4.79 12.22
C VAL A 52 -11.19 5.45 10.91
N SER A 53 -11.52 6.75 10.94
CA SER A 53 -11.87 7.52 9.76
C SER A 53 -10.82 7.39 8.64
N ASN A 54 -11.27 7.20 7.39
CA ASN A 54 -10.42 7.06 6.20
C ASN A 54 -9.40 8.20 6.04
N LYS A 55 -9.76 9.44 6.40
CA LYS A 55 -8.86 10.60 6.36
C LYS A 55 -7.67 10.45 7.31
N ILE A 56 -7.91 9.87 8.49
CA ILE A 56 -6.89 9.62 9.51
C ILE A 56 -5.96 8.49 9.07
N ILE A 57 -6.51 7.44 8.45
CA ILE A 57 -5.74 6.33 7.87
C ILE A 57 -4.79 6.87 6.80
N ILE A 58 -5.30 7.62 5.82
CA ILE A 58 -4.49 8.19 4.74
C ILE A 58 -3.42 9.16 5.30
N LYS A 59 -3.78 10.01 6.26
CA LYS A 59 -2.82 10.93 6.91
C LYS A 59 -1.69 10.17 7.59
N ASN A 60 -1.99 9.07 8.27
CA ASN A 60 -0.98 8.23 8.93
C ASN A 60 -0.08 7.49 7.93
N VAL A 61 -0.65 7.00 6.83
CA VAL A 61 0.08 6.37 5.72
C VAL A 61 1.01 7.37 5.07
N LEU A 62 0.52 8.55 4.71
CA LEU A 62 1.31 9.64 4.14
C LEU A 62 2.45 10.05 5.07
N LYS A 63 2.17 10.24 6.37
CA LYS A 63 3.19 10.58 7.38
C LYS A 63 4.28 9.50 7.50
N ARG A 64 3.93 8.22 7.33
CA ARG A 64 4.89 7.11 7.32
C ARG A 64 5.73 7.10 6.04
N SER A 65 5.11 7.24 4.87
CA SER A 65 5.80 7.30 3.59
C SER A 65 6.75 8.49 3.50
N VAL A 66 6.34 9.68 3.94
CA VAL A 66 7.19 10.88 3.98
C VAL A 66 8.38 10.68 4.92
N LYS A 67 8.16 10.11 6.12
CA LYS A 67 9.26 9.81 7.05
C LYS A 67 10.29 8.85 6.43
N LEU A 68 9.85 7.79 5.76
CA LEU A 68 10.75 6.85 5.07
C LEU A 68 11.50 7.53 3.92
N PHE A 69 10.82 8.38 3.16
CA PHE A 69 11.40 9.10 2.03
C PHE A 69 12.47 10.10 2.49
N CYS A 70 12.18 10.94 3.50
CA CYS A 70 13.12 11.89 4.07
C CYS A 70 14.33 11.18 4.71
N LEU A 71 14.10 10.07 5.41
CA LEU A 71 15.19 9.30 6.02
C LEU A 71 16.08 8.65 4.94
N GLY A 72 15.50 8.23 3.82
CA GLY A 72 16.24 7.75 2.65
C GLY A 72 17.12 8.83 2.02
N ILE A 73 16.61 10.06 1.86
CA ILE A 73 17.40 11.20 1.37
C ILE A 73 18.51 11.56 2.36
N PHE A 74 18.19 11.62 3.66
CA PHE A 74 19.16 11.97 4.70
C PHE A 74 20.33 10.99 4.74
N LEU A 75 20.06 9.68 4.68
CA LEU A 75 21.11 8.65 4.61
C LEU A 75 21.86 8.66 3.28
N GLY A 76 21.20 9.03 2.17
CA GLY A 76 21.78 9.07 0.83
C GLY A 76 22.54 10.36 0.49
N SER A 77 22.50 11.38 1.36
CA SER A 77 23.06 12.71 1.09
C SER A 77 24.58 12.79 1.25
N GLY A 78 25.20 11.88 2.02
CA GLY A 78 26.64 11.88 2.25
C GLY A 78 27.23 13.24 2.70
N SER A 79 28.55 13.39 2.61
CA SER A 79 29.26 14.67 2.78
C SER A 79 29.33 15.50 1.50
N ASP A 80 29.12 14.87 0.34
CA ASP A 80 29.18 15.50 -0.98
C ASP A 80 27.80 15.49 -1.65
N LEU A 81 27.17 16.67 -1.74
CA LEU A 81 25.86 16.86 -2.37
C LEU A 81 25.80 16.44 -3.86
N ASN A 82 26.95 16.27 -4.51
CA ASN A 82 27.05 15.91 -5.93
C ASN A 82 26.73 14.44 -6.23
N TYR A 83 26.80 13.55 -5.23
CA TYR A 83 26.52 12.10 -5.39
C TYR A 83 25.19 11.69 -4.73
N LEU A 84 24.25 12.63 -4.61
CA LEU A 84 22.95 12.40 -3.98
C LEU A 84 22.17 11.31 -4.72
N ARG A 85 22.04 10.14 -4.09
CA ARG A 85 21.26 9.02 -4.64
C ARG A 85 19.77 9.25 -4.36
N ILE A 86 19.09 9.89 -5.31
CA ILE A 86 17.66 10.24 -5.23
C ILE A 86 16.75 9.01 -5.18
N PHE A 87 17.13 7.90 -5.83
CA PHE A 87 16.35 6.65 -5.89
C PHE A 87 17.06 5.47 -5.21
N GLY A 88 17.24 5.57 -3.90
CA GLY A 88 17.62 4.45 -3.05
C GLY A 88 16.45 3.49 -2.75
N VAL A 89 16.81 2.38 -2.12
CA VAL A 89 15.87 1.29 -1.76
C VAL A 89 14.76 1.79 -0.83
N LEU A 90 15.10 2.69 0.11
CA LEU A 90 14.13 3.25 1.07
C LEU A 90 13.07 4.15 0.42
N GLN A 91 13.45 4.98 -0.58
CA GLN A 91 12.47 5.80 -1.30
C GLN A 91 11.48 4.93 -2.09
N ARG A 92 11.98 3.87 -2.75
CA ARG A 92 11.15 2.92 -3.51
C ARG A 92 10.12 2.24 -2.61
N PHE A 93 10.54 1.81 -1.43
CA PHE A 93 9.64 1.24 -0.42
C PHE A 93 8.58 2.24 0.06
N GLY A 94 8.97 3.49 0.32
CA GLY A 94 8.04 4.54 0.73
C GLY A 94 6.95 4.83 -0.32
N VAL A 95 7.32 4.89 -1.60
CA VAL A 95 6.40 5.11 -2.72
C VAL A 95 5.52 3.89 -2.97
N ALA A 96 6.11 2.68 -3.02
CA ALA A 96 5.34 1.44 -3.19
C ALA A 96 4.33 1.24 -2.06
N TYR A 97 4.72 1.48 -0.81
CA TYR A 97 3.81 1.44 0.34
C TYR A 97 2.68 2.45 0.19
N LEU A 98 2.96 3.69 -0.23
CA LEU A 98 1.94 4.71 -0.44
C LEU A 98 0.93 4.27 -1.49
N VAL A 99 1.40 3.88 -2.68
CA VAL A 99 0.55 3.50 -3.81
C VAL A 99 -0.31 2.27 -3.47
N VAL A 100 0.31 1.19 -3.00
CA VAL A 100 -0.39 -0.07 -2.70
C VAL A 100 -1.38 0.11 -1.55
N THR A 101 -1.01 0.82 -0.48
CA THR A 101 -1.90 1.05 0.67
C THR A 101 -3.06 1.97 0.30
N THR A 102 -2.83 2.94 -0.60
CA THR A 102 -3.89 3.82 -1.11
C THR A 102 -4.85 3.00 -1.95
N ILE A 103 -4.37 2.26 -2.95
CA ILE A 103 -5.19 1.40 -3.81
C ILE A 103 -5.97 0.39 -2.97
N TRP A 104 -5.33 -0.34 -2.04
CA TRP A 104 -6.01 -1.33 -1.20
C TRP A 104 -6.95 -0.71 -0.18
N GLY A 105 -6.56 0.39 0.46
CA GLY A 105 -7.43 1.09 1.41
C GLY A 105 -8.69 1.66 0.75
N TYR A 106 -8.59 1.94 -0.55
CA TYR A 106 -9.69 2.35 -1.40
C TYR A 106 -10.44 1.15 -2.00
N MET A 107 -9.81 0.05 -2.40
CA MET A 107 -10.47 -1.15 -2.94
C MET A 107 -10.90 -2.17 -1.86
N GLY A 108 -10.78 -1.80 -0.57
CA GLY A 108 -10.99 -2.71 0.54
C GLY A 108 -12.43 -3.23 0.66
N PRO A 109 -12.63 -4.44 1.21
CA PRO A 109 -13.94 -5.07 1.31
C PRO A 109 -14.83 -4.26 2.24
N GLY A 110 -15.89 -3.70 1.68
CA GLY A 110 -16.96 -3.14 2.46
C GLY A 110 -18.13 -4.12 2.53
N GLY A 111 -18.63 -4.35 3.75
CA GLY A 111 -19.73 -5.29 4.02
C GLY A 111 -19.73 -5.76 5.48
N LEU A 112 -20.69 -6.64 5.82
CA LEU A 112 -21.01 -7.18 7.15
C LEU A 112 -19.91 -8.00 7.86
N HIS A 113 -18.63 -7.89 7.49
CA HIS A 113 -17.57 -8.68 8.09
C HIS A 113 -17.32 -8.42 9.61
N LYS A 114 -18.13 -7.54 10.23
CA LYS A 114 -18.26 -7.33 11.69
C LYS A 114 -19.61 -6.69 12.08
N ASN A 115 -20.74 -7.40 12.03
CA ASN A 115 -22.04 -6.96 12.59
C ASN A 115 -22.34 -5.46 12.38
N GLN A 116 -22.35 -4.98 11.12
CA GLN A 116 -22.75 -3.61 10.76
C GLN A 116 -21.88 -2.46 11.32
N ALA A 117 -20.75 -2.72 11.95
CA ALA A 117 -19.89 -1.64 12.46
C ALA A 117 -19.41 -0.65 11.37
N PHE A 118 -19.41 -1.05 10.08
CA PHE A 118 -18.92 -0.25 8.94
C PHE A 118 -19.88 -0.21 7.74
N SER A 119 -21.19 0.01 7.96
CA SER A 119 -22.20 0.09 6.89
C SER A 119 -21.87 1.14 5.81
N LYS A 120 -21.13 2.20 6.16
CA LYS A 120 -20.74 3.27 5.23
C LYS A 120 -19.57 2.95 4.32
N CYS A 121 -18.92 1.80 4.48
CA CYS A 121 -17.70 1.41 3.76
C CYS A 121 -17.95 0.43 2.61
N VAL A 122 -19.19 0.01 2.36
CA VAL A 122 -19.52 -0.89 1.24
C VAL A 122 -19.09 -0.29 -0.10
N GLY A 123 -18.16 -0.98 -0.78
CA GLY A 123 -17.65 -0.59 -2.10
C GLY A 123 -16.44 0.36 -2.11
N GLY A 124 -15.87 0.76 -0.97
CA GLY A 124 -14.61 1.51 -0.93
C GLY A 124 -14.57 2.79 -1.81
N ALA A 125 -13.49 2.98 -2.58
CA ALA A 125 -13.32 4.04 -3.58
C ALA A 125 -14.25 3.87 -4.75
N THR A 126 -14.65 2.65 -5.11
CA THR A 126 -15.61 2.42 -6.19
C THR A 126 -16.92 3.12 -5.81
N SER A 127 -17.40 2.96 -4.57
CA SER A 127 -18.59 3.69 -4.09
C SER A 127 -18.40 5.22 -4.04
N TYR A 128 -17.18 5.71 -3.77
CA TYR A 128 -16.89 7.15 -3.79
C TYR A 128 -16.84 7.72 -5.22
N ILE A 129 -16.16 7.01 -6.13
CA ILE A 129 -16.01 7.36 -7.54
C ILE A 129 -17.38 7.28 -8.24
N ASP A 130 -18.16 6.22 -8.00
CA ASP A 130 -19.53 6.08 -8.48
C ASP A 130 -20.42 7.20 -7.93
N GLY A 131 -20.25 7.59 -6.67
CA GLY A 131 -20.96 8.73 -6.09
C GLY A 131 -20.60 10.07 -6.73
N LEU A 132 -19.36 10.21 -7.20
CA LEU A 132 -18.87 11.42 -7.88
C LEU A 132 -19.28 11.49 -9.36
N ILE A 133 -19.28 10.34 -10.04
CA ILE A 133 -19.57 10.23 -11.48
C ILE A 133 -21.07 10.08 -11.74
N LEU A 134 -21.75 9.20 -11.01
CA LEU A 134 -23.15 8.84 -11.25
C LEU A 134 -24.12 9.61 -10.35
N GLY A 135 -23.66 10.19 -9.24
CA GLY A 135 -24.48 11.01 -8.34
C GLY A 135 -25.72 10.26 -7.83
N ASN A 136 -26.91 10.70 -8.26
CA ASN A 136 -28.19 10.07 -7.92
C ASN A 136 -28.56 8.88 -8.83
N HIS A 137 -27.86 8.70 -9.95
CA HIS A 137 -28.09 7.61 -10.92
C HIS A 137 -27.49 6.26 -10.48
N ARG A 138 -27.26 6.08 -9.18
CA ARG A 138 -26.81 4.82 -8.59
C ARG A 138 -28.01 3.94 -8.29
N TYR A 139 -27.81 2.63 -8.29
CA TYR A 139 -28.87 1.68 -7.95
C TYR A 139 -29.23 1.85 -6.46
N GLN A 140 -30.39 2.46 -6.19
CA GLN A 140 -30.77 2.89 -4.84
C GLN A 140 -31.18 1.72 -3.94
N ASN A 141 -31.76 0.67 -4.53
CA ASN A 141 -32.27 -0.50 -3.81
C ASN A 141 -31.56 -1.79 -4.27
N PRO A 142 -30.27 -1.98 -3.93
CA PRO A 142 -29.57 -3.22 -4.22
C PRO A 142 -30.25 -4.41 -3.57
N THR A 143 -30.43 -5.53 -4.28
CA THR A 143 -30.94 -6.79 -3.72
C THR A 143 -30.09 -7.28 -2.56
N ILE A 144 -28.80 -6.92 -2.61
CA ILE A 144 -27.77 -7.22 -1.62
C ILE A 144 -27.93 -6.35 -0.35
N TYR A 145 -28.77 -5.30 -0.38
CA TYR A 145 -29.05 -4.43 0.76
C TYR A 145 -29.53 -5.20 1.99
N GLU A 146 -30.48 -6.13 1.82
CA GLU A 146 -31.01 -6.92 2.93
C GLU A 146 -29.94 -7.80 3.59
N VAL A 147 -28.96 -8.25 2.81
CA VAL A 147 -27.92 -9.16 3.27
C VAL A 147 -26.68 -8.40 3.76
N TYR A 148 -26.39 -7.19 3.29
CA TYR A 148 -25.13 -6.49 3.59
C TYR A 148 -25.28 -5.03 4.06
N GLU A 149 -26.51 -4.50 4.14
CA GLU A 149 -26.82 -3.08 4.39
C GLU A 149 -25.95 -2.13 3.57
N SER A 150 -25.81 -2.45 2.28
CA SER A 150 -24.95 -1.73 1.36
C SER A 150 -25.49 -0.34 1.04
N LYS A 151 -24.60 0.62 0.78
CA LYS A 151 -25.02 1.90 0.19
C LYS A 151 -25.45 1.71 -1.27
N PRO A 152 -26.21 2.67 -1.84
CA PRO A 152 -26.42 2.75 -3.28
C PRO A 152 -25.08 2.68 -4.03
N PHE A 153 -24.94 1.68 -4.88
CA PHE A 153 -23.73 1.39 -5.65
C PHE A 153 -24.12 0.94 -7.07
N ASP A 154 -23.21 1.04 -8.03
CA ASP A 154 -23.44 0.58 -9.40
C ASP A 154 -22.93 -0.86 -9.55
N PRO A 155 -23.78 -1.87 -9.84
CA PRO A 155 -23.36 -3.26 -9.94
C PRO A 155 -22.47 -3.56 -11.16
N GLU A 156 -22.55 -2.76 -12.21
CA GLU A 156 -21.79 -2.93 -13.46
C GLU A 156 -20.49 -2.11 -13.47
N GLY A 157 -20.46 -1.03 -12.68
CA GLY A 157 -19.38 -0.04 -12.65
C GLY A 157 -19.30 0.83 -13.91
N VAL A 158 -18.50 1.90 -13.86
CA VAL A 158 -18.33 2.89 -14.95
C VAL A 158 -17.85 2.29 -16.29
N LEU A 159 -17.27 1.09 -16.26
CA LEU A 159 -16.81 0.35 -17.45
C LEU A 159 -17.71 -0.84 -17.82
N GLY A 160 -18.90 -0.95 -17.24
CA GLY A 160 -19.83 -2.08 -17.37
C GLY A 160 -20.17 -2.48 -18.81
N LYS A 161 -19.42 -3.47 -19.30
CA LYS A 161 -19.82 -4.56 -20.19
C LYS A 161 -19.00 -5.79 -19.86
#